data_AF-A0A0E3PMS9-F1
#
_entry.id   AF-A0A0E3PMS9-F1
#
_cell.length_a   1.000
_cell.length_b   1.000
_cell.length_c   1.000
_cell.angle_alpha   90.00
_cell.angle_beta   90.00
_cell.angle_gamma   90.00
#
_symmetry.space_group_name_H-M   'P 1'
#
loop_
_entity.id
_entity.type
_entity.pdbx_description
1 polymer ?
#
loop_
_entity_poly.entity_id
_entity_poly.type
_entity_poly.pdbx_seq_one_letter_code
_entity_poly.pdbx_strand_id
1 'polypeptide(L)'
;MAVMIATLGGSGDIIKLGVRLMENVDKVLLVAGKPLSELYPESEIKAGTEIVNPPEKASELESLLEGFGIRVKTFKVDPFNFKECLITIIELINAQPEDVEVVLNVTGGTKILSLAALSAAGMCRCKAFVIQEKGNGSIKLELPMPDPGYFEKIGKQGKKTLSYLMQEEKKLKDPIEQCSDEKLRPFVSKNIANHLGVTPQTLTPILKTLEFSGLLSGRKGSIKRGEPAGGKSGVKIWRLTDEGKIYAAYFSKENR
;
A
#
# COMPACT_ATOMS: atom_id res chain seq x y z
N MET A 1 -16.87 7.91 1.58
CA MET A 1 -16.83 7.53 3.01
C MET A 1 -15.86 6.39 3.13
N ALA A 2 -15.01 6.40 4.16
CA ALA A 2 -13.98 5.40 4.37
C ALA A 2 -14.11 4.75 5.75
N VAL A 3 -14.07 3.42 5.77
CA VAL A 3 -13.97 2.62 6.99
C VAL A 3 -12.50 2.31 7.24
N MET A 4 -11.98 2.77 8.37
CA MET A 4 -10.63 2.39 8.81
C MET A 4 -10.72 1.18 9.74
N ILE A 5 -10.07 0.08 9.39
CA ILE A 5 -9.84 -1.04 10.31
C ILE A 5 -8.44 -0.88 10.90
N ALA A 6 -8.33 -0.78 12.22
CA ALA A 6 -7.07 -0.49 12.89
C ALA A 6 -6.71 -1.58 13.90
N THR A 7 -5.49 -2.10 13.81
CA THR A 7 -4.94 -3.00 14.82
C THR A 7 -4.50 -2.21 16.04
N LEU A 8 -4.92 -2.65 17.23
CA LEU A 8 -4.68 -1.92 18.48
C LEU A 8 -3.86 -2.76 19.46
N GLY A 9 -2.82 -2.12 20.00
CA GLY A 9 -1.98 -2.62 21.08
C GLY A 9 -2.05 -1.66 22.27
N GLY A 10 -0.89 -1.26 22.81
CA GLY A 10 -0.83 -0.43 24.01
C GLY A 10 -0.99 1.08 23.84
N SER A 11 -0.95 1.58 22.60
CA SER A 11 -1.18 3.00 22.33
C SER A 11 -2.23 3.19 21.24
N GLY A 12 -3.12 4.15 21.49
CA GLY A 12 -4.10 4.64 20.53
C GLY A 12 -3.64 5.85 19.70
N ASP A 13 -2.47 6.42 19.99
CA ASP A 13 -2.00 7.66 19.34
C ASP A 13 -1.85 7.50 17.83
N ILE A 14 -1.31 6.36 17.40
CA ILE A 14 -1.19 5.98 16.00
C ILE A 14 -2.56 5.83 15.30
N ILE A 15 -3.63 5.52 16.03
CA ILE A 15 -4.97 5.43 15.43
C ILE A 15 -5.53 6.83 15.26
N LYS A 16 -5.38 7.70 16.26
CA LYS A 16 -5.77 9.12 16.19
C LYS A 16 -5.05 9.83 15.05
N LEU A 17 -3.74 9.61 14.92
CA LEU A 17 -2.96 10.14 13.81
C LEU A 17 -3.43 9.58 12.46
N GLY A 18 -3.76 8.29 12.40
CA GLY A 18 -4.27 7.65 11.17
C GLY A 18 -5.57 8.29 10.70
N VAL A 19 -6.53 8.46 11.61
CA VAL A 19 -7.77 9.18 11.35
C VAL A 19 -7.48 10.60 10.86
N ARG A 20 -6.61 11.35 11.53
CA ARG A 20 -6.29 12.74 11.15
C ARG A 20 -5.64 12.85 9.76
N LEU A 21 -4.84 11.87 9.36
CA LEU A 21 -4.16 11.82 8.07
C LEU A 21 -5.04 11.26 6.94
N MET A 22 -6.28 10.87 7.25
CA MET A 22 -7.29 10.45 6.29
C MET A 22 -8.41 11.50 6.25
N GLU A 23 -8.76 11.98 5.06
CA GLU A 23 -9.68 13.12 4.92
C GLU A 23 -11.18 12.75 5.07
N ASN A 24 -11.53 11.46 5.10
CA ASN A 24 -12.91 11.00 4.88
C ASN A 24 -13.33 9.76 5.71
N VAL A 25 -12.77 9.58 6.91
CA VAL A 25 -13.10 8.44 7.81
C VAL A 25 -14.43 8.67 8.52
N ASP A 26 -15.43 7.82 8.27
CA ASP A 26 -16.74 7.88 8.94
C ASP A 26 -16.90 6.83 10.05
N LYS A 27 -16.06 5.80 10.02
CA LYS A 27 -16.14 4.67 10.93
C LYS A 27 -14.77 4.04 11.15
N VAL A 28 -14.47 3.71 12.39
CA VAL A 28 -13.26 3.00 12.80
C VAL A 28 -13.64 1.66 13.44
N LEU A 29 -13.05 0.58 12.95
CA LEU A 29 -13.16 -0.75 13.52
C LEU A 29 -11.85 -1.10 14.21
N LEU A 30 -11.84 -1.11 15.53
CA LEU A 30 -10.67 -1.42 16.34
C LEU A 30 -10.57 -2.93 16.53
N VAL A 31 -9.48 -3.54 16.06
CA VAL A 31 -9.15 -4.93 16.36
C VAL A 31 -8.14 -4.93 17.50
N ALA A 32 -8.64 -5.15 18.71
CA ALA A 32 -7.87 -5.06 19.94
C ALA A 32 -7.44 -6.44 20.42
N GLY A 33 -6.14 -6.61 20.70
CA GLY A 33 -5.65 -7.83 21.33
C GLY A 33 -6.22 -8.00 22.74
N LYS A 34 -6.65 -9.21 23.11
CA LYS A 34 -6.98 -9.55 24.49
C LYS A 34 -5.77 -9.28 25.41
N PRO A 35 -5.99 -8.81 26.66
CA PRO A 35 -4.94 -8.70 27.66
C PRO A 35 -4.23 -10.04 27.89
N LEU A 36 -2.95 -10.02 28.27
CA LEU A 36 -2.20 -11.24 28.55
C LEU A 36 -2.83 -12.10 29.65
N SER A 37 -3.47 -11.46 30.63
CA SER A 37 -4.19 -12.13 31.73
C SER A 37 -5.43 -12.90 31.27
N GLU A 38 -5.99 -12.60 30.10
CA GLU A 38 -7.08 -13.37 29.49
C GLU A 38 -6.58 -14.54 28.64
N LEU A 39 -5.28 -14.57 28.31
CA LEU A 39 -4.68 -15.53 27.37
C LEU A 39 -3.83 -16.59 28.08
N TYR A 40 -3.17 -16.19 29.16
CA TYR A 40 -2.24 -17.03 29.90
C TYR A 40 -2.55 -16.98 31.40
N PRO A 41 -2.33 -18.08 32.14
CA PRO A 41 -2.35 -18.03 33.59
C PRO A 41 -1.22 -17.11 34.10
N GLU A 42 -1.42 -16.45 35.24
CA GLU A 42 -0.44 -15.51 35.82
C GLU A 42 0.95 -16.11 36.00
N SER A 43 1.04 -17.42 36.29
CA SER A 43 2.31 -18.15 36.43
C SER A 43 3.17 -18.18 35.17
N GLU A 44 2.57 -17.97 34.00
CA GLU A 44 3.27 -17.93 32.71
C GLU A 44 3.64 -16.51 32.28
N ILE A 45 3.10 -15.49 32.96
CA ILE A 45 3.41 -14.08 32.70
C ILE A 45 4.67 -13.72 33.49
N LYS A 46 5.75 -13.37 32.77
CA LYS A 46 7.01 -12.97 33.42
C LYS A 46 6.79 -11.76 34.34
N ALA A 47 7.30 -11.85 35.56
CA ALA A 47 7.33 -10.73 36.50
C ALA A 47 7.98 -9.49 35.85
N GLY A 48 7.33 -8.33 35.98
CA GLY A 48 7.77 -7.08 35.34
C GLY A 48 7.37 -6.91 33.89
N THR A 49 6.58 -7.83 33.31
CA THR A 49 5.94 -7.60 32.01
C THR A 49 4.93 -6.45 32.14
N GLU A 50 5.05 -5.44 31.28
CA GLU A 50 4.08 -4.35 31.21
C GLU A 50 2.71 -4.93 30.84
N ILE A 51 1.75 -4.80 31.76
CA ILE A 51 0.38 -5.26 31.55
C ILE A 51 -0.33 -4.18 30.73
N VAL A 52 -0.33 -4.39 29.43
CA VAL A 52 -1.09 -3.57 28.50
C VAL A 52 -2.51 -4.12 28.40
N ASN A 53 -3.52 -3.25 28.48
CA ASN A 53 -4.93 -3.59 28.28
C ASN A 53 -5.47 -2.90 27.00
N PRO A 54 -5.30 -3.50 25.81
CA PRO A 54 -5.79 -2.89 24.57
C PRO A 54 -7.29 -2.58 24.55
N PRO A 55 -8.19 -3.40 25.14
CA PRO A 55 -9.61 -3.05 25.29
C PRO A 55 -9.89 -1.75 26.06
N GLU A 56 -9.14 -1.45 27.12
CA GLU A 56 -9.27 -0.16 27.81
C GLU A 56 -8.88 0.99 26.89
N LYS A 57 -7.76 0.85 26.17
CA LYS A 57 -7.34 1.83 25.15
C LYS A 57 -8.34 1.98 24.02
N ALA A 58 -9.03 0.91 23.65
CA ALA A 58 -10.09 0.96 22.65
C ALA A 58 -11.27 1.82 23.14
N SER A 59 -11.65 1.67 24.40
CA SER A 59 -12.76 2.42 25.02
C SER A 59 -12.43 3.92 25.16
N GLU A 60 -11.19 4.25 25.53
CA GLU A 60 -10.69 5.64 25.52
C GLU A 60 -10.76 6.26 24.11
N LEU A 61 -10.34 5.51 23.09
CA LEU A 61 -10.38 5.96 21.69
C LEU A 61 -11.79 6.12 21.14
N GLU A 62 -12.68 5.18 21.46
CA GLU A 62 -14.09 5.21 21.08
C GLU A 62 -14.75 6.50 21.55
N SER A 63 -14.64 6.79 22.85
CA SER A 63 -15.18 8.02 23.44
C SER A 63 -14.65 9.29 22.76
N LEU A 64 -13.36 9.31 22.41
CA LEU A 64 -12.73 10.47 21.78
C LEU A 64 -13.20 10.64 20.32
N LEU A 65 -13.17 9.58 19.54
CA LEU A 65 -13.47 9.62 18.10
C LEU A 65 -14.96 9.83 17.84
N GLU A 66 -15.84 9.29 18.68
CA GLU A 66 -17.27 9.59 18.62
C GLU A 66 -17.56 11.06 18.90
N GLY A 67 -16.76 11.70 19.75
CA GLY A 67 -16.79 13.16 19.94
C GLY A 67 -16.50 13.98 18.68
N PHE A 68 -15.83 13.37 17.68
CA PHE A 68 -15.60 13.95 16.35
C PHE A 68 -16.62 13.48 15.29
N GLY A 69 -17.68 12.75 15.70
CA GLY A 69 -18.69 12.21 14.81
C GLY A 69 -18.26 10.94 14.06
N ILE A 70 -17.19 10.29 14.49
CA ILE A 70 -16.67 9.05 13.88
C ILE A 70 -17.20 7.86 14.66
N ARG A 71 -17.89 6.95 13.98
CA ARG A 71 -18.46 5.75 14.62
C ARG A 71 -17.35 4.76 14.96
N VAL A 72 -17.27 4.29 16.19
CA VAL A 72 -16.24 3.30 16.57
C VAL A 72 -16.91 1.99 16.97
N LYS A 73 -16.27 0.87 16.64
CA LYS A 73 -16.59 -0.44 17.21
C LYS A 73 -15.33 -1.21 17.51
N THR A 74 -15.32 -1.91 18.64
CA THR A 74 -14.17 -2.70 19.10
C THR A 74 -14.44 -4.20 18.98
N PHE A 75 -13.46 -4.93 18.46
CA PHE A 75 -13.45 -6.38 18.31
C PHE A 75 -12.23 -6.95 19.03
N LYS A 76 -12.47 -7.85 19.99
CA LYS A 76 -11.40 -8.50 20.76
C LYS A 76 -10.94 -9.77 20.05
N VAL A 77 -9.64 -9.96 19.94
CA VAL A 77 -9.03 -11.17 19.36
C VAL A 77 -7.88 -11.65 20.23
N ASP A 78 -7.55 -12.94 20.19
CA ASP A 78 -6.23 -13.39 20.63
C ASP A 78 -5.16 -12.86 19.66
N PRO A 79 -4.31 -11.89 20.07
CA PRO A 79 -3.35 -11.23 19.20
C PRO A 79 -2.15 -12.12 18.85
N PHE A 80 -2.05 -13.34 19.40
CA PHE A 80 -1.02 -14.34 19.05
C PHE A 80 -1.59 -15.46 18.18
N ASN A 81 -2.92 -15.54 18.04
CA ASN A 81 -3.59 -16.45 17.12
C ASN A 81 -3.75 -15.79 15.74
N PHE A 82 -2.78 -16.01 14.86
CA PHE A 82 -2.79 -15.48 13.50
C PHE A 82 -4.08 -15.79 12.73
N LYS A 83 -4.61 -17.01 12.85
CA LYS A 83 -5.79 -17.45 12.10
C LYS A 83 -7.05 -16.72 12.55
N GLU A 84 -7.25 -16.61 13.87
CA GLU A 84 -8.37 -15.85 14.45
C GLU A 84 -8.31 -14.38 14.03
N CYS A 85 -7.13 -13.75 14.15
CA CYS A 85 -6.93 -12.37 13.71
C CYS A 85 -7.26 -12.19 12.22
N LEU A 86 -6.75 -13.07 11.36
CA LEU A 86 -6.94 -12.99 9.91
C LEU A 86 -8.42 -13.15 9.52
N ILE A 87 -9.10 -14.17 10.05
CA ILE A 87 -10.51 -14.43 9.76
C ILE A 87 -11.36 -13.26 10.22
N THR A 88 -11.16 -12.79 11.45
CA THR A 88 -11.90 -11.65 12.00
C THR A 88 -11.76 -10.43 11.11
N ILE A 89 -10.55 -10.09 10.67
CA ILE A 89 -10.33 -8.91 9.84
C ILE A 89 -10.97 -9.07 8.45
N ILE A 90 -10.90 -10.25 7.84
CA ILE A 90 -11.57 -10.53 6.56
C ILE A 90 -13.09 -10.39 6.70
N GLU A 91 -13.68 -10.90 7.77
CA GLU A 91 -15.11 -10.74 8.06
C GLU A 91 -15.49 -9.27 8.23
N LEU A 92 -14.67 -8.48 8.91
CA LEU A 92 -14.89 -7.04 9.07
C LEU A 92 -14.83 -6.29 7.73
N ILE A 93 -13.88 -6.66 6.85
CA ILE A 93 -13.78 -6.09 5.50
C ILE A 93 -15.05 -6.44 4.70
N ASN A 94 -15.41 -7.72 4.63
CA ASN A 94 -16.54 -8.20 3.84
C ASN A 94 -17.91 -7.77 4.37
N ALA A 95 -17.99 -7.38 5.65
CA ALA A 95 -19.19 -6.80 6.23
C ALA A 95 -19.42 -5.33 5.83
N GLN A 96 -18.49 -4.70 5.10
CA GLN A 96 -18.69 -3.35 4.58
C GLN A 96 -19.36 -3.38 3.19
N PRO A 97 -20.21 -2.38 2.85
CA PRO A 97 -20.78 -2.25 1.51
C PRO A 97 -19.72 -2.13 0.41
N GLU A 98 -20.02 -2.59 -0.80
CA GLU A 98 -19.06 -2.62 -1.94
C GLU A 98 -18.56 -1.23 -2.37
N ASP A 99 -19.33 -0.17 -2.12
CA ASP A 99 -19.02 1.22 -2.47
C ASP A 99 -18.25 1.98 -1.37
N VAL A 100 -17.97 1.31 -0.24
CA VAL A 100 -17.23 1.89 0.89
C VAL A 100 -15.74 1.56 0.76
N GLU A 101 -14.91 2.61 0.83
CA GLU A 101 -13.46 2.42 0.84
C GLU A 101 -13.02 1.83 2.20
N VAL A 102 -12.45 0.63 2.19
CA VAL A 102 -11.87 0.01 3.39
C VAL A 102 -10.36 0.17 3.38
N VAL A 103 -9.82 0.72 4.46
CA VAL A 103 -8.38 0.96 4.63
C VAL A 103 -7.90 0.39 5.96
N LEU A 104 -6.77 -0.31 5.93
CA LEU A 104 -6.19 -0.94 7.12
C LEU A 104 -5.03 -0.10 7.67
N ASN A 105 -5.12 0.29 8.94
CA ASN A 105 -4.00 0.83 9.71
C ASN A 105 -3.35 -0.32 10.48
N VAL A 106 -2.18 -0.77 10.02
CA VAL A 106 -1.48 -1.94 10.59
C VAL A 106 -0.33 -1.56 11.52
N THR A 107 -0.28 -0.29 11.96
CA THR A 107 0.81 0.25 12.79
C THR A 107 0.82 -0.35 14.20
N GLY A 108 -0.35 -0.59 14.78
CA GLY A 108 -0.51 -1.00 16.17
C GLY A 108 -0.67 -2.49 16.38
N GLY A 109 -0.74 -2.90 17.64
CA GLY A 109 -0.94 -4.29 18.03
C GLY A 109 0.36 -5.09 18.11
N THR A 110 0.22 -6.41 18.28
CA THR A 110 1.35 -7.33 18.19
C THR A 110 1.75 -7.49 16.72
N LYS A 111 3.00 -7.92 16.47
CA LYS A 111 3.45 -8.21 15.10
C LYS A 111 2.59 -9.27 14.40
N ILE A 112 2.06 -10.24 15.14
CA ILE A 112 1.19 -11.28 14.59
C ILE A 112 -0.15 -10.69 14.14
N LEU A 113 -0.76 -9.82 14.94
CA LEU A 113 -1.97 -9.11 14.58
C LEU A 113 -1.75 -8.17 13.39
N SER A 114 -0.67 -7.39 13.37
CA SER A 114 -0.32 -6.53 12.23
C SER A 114 -0.07 -7.33 10.96
N LEU A 115 0.58 -8.50 11.05
CA LEU A 115 0.81 -9.40 9.91
C LEU A 115 -0.49 -10.02 9.39
N ALA A 116 -1.40 -10.40 10.29
CA ALA A 116 -2.72 -10.90 9.92
C ALA A 116 -3.53 -9.82 9.19
N ALA A 117 -3.51 -8.58 9.70
CA ALA A 117 -4.14 -7.44 9.05
C ALA A 117 -3.55 -7.16 7.66
N LEU A 118 -2.22 -7.17 7.53
CA LEU A 118 -1.55 -7.01 6.24
C LEU A 118 -1.92 -8.11 5.25
N SER A 119 -2.01 -9.35 5.71
CA SER A 119 -2.43 -10.49 4.89
C SER A 119 -3.88 -10.36 4.43
N ALA A 120 -4.78 -9.93 5.33
CA ALA A 120 -6.18 -9.66 5.02
C ALA A 120 -6.31 -8.54 3.96
N ALA A 121 -5.55 -7.44 4.11
CA ALA A 121 -5.54 -6.37 3.13
C ALA A 121 -5.17 -6.87 1.73
N GLY A 122 -4.10 -7.66 1.62
CA GLY A 122 -3.69 -8.25 0.34
C GLY A 122 -4.74 -9.20 -0.25
N MET A 123 -5.31 -10.10 0.56
CA MET A 123 -6.33 -11.06 0.11
C MET A 123 -7.62 -10.37 -0.36
N CYS A 124 -8.04 -9.31 0.34
CA CYS A 124 -9.27 -8.56 0.05
C CYS A 124 -9.04 -7.35 -0.86
N ARG A 125 -7.82 -7.16 -1.39
CA ARG A 125 -7.45 -6.00 -2.25
C ARG A 125 -7.78 -4.64 -1.62
N CYS A 126 -7.63 -4.55 -0.30
CA CYS A 126 -7.80 -3.30 0.44
C CYS A 126 -6.46 -2.57 0.56
N LYS A 127 -6.50 -1.25 0.73
CA LYS A 127 -5.30 -0.47 1.03
C LYS A 127 -4.86 -0.74 2.47
N ALA A 128 -3.55 -0.72 2.71
CA ALA A 128 -3.00 -0.74 4.05
C ALA A 128 -1.92 0.33 4.20
N PHE A 129 -1.76 0.86 5.41
CA PHE A 129 -0.71 1.83 5.71
C PHE A 129 -0.16 1.62 7.12
N VAL A 130 1.04 2.16 7.33
CA VAL A 130 1.65 2.34 8.65
C VAL A 130 1.91 3.81 8.92
N ILE A 131 1.93 4.19 10.18
CA ILE A 131 2.39 5.49 10.63
C ILE A 131 3.79 5.32 11.18
N GLN A 132 4.73 6.06 10.60
CA GLN A 132 6.08 6.14 11.11
C GLN A 132 6.25 7.47 11.84
N GLU A 133 6.55 7.38 13.14
CA GLU A 133 6.97 8.53 13.93
C GLU A 133 8.43 8.87 13.57
N LYS A 134 8.68 10.12 13.19
CA LYS A 134 10.01 10.64 12.86
C LYS A 134 10.21 11.98 13.54
N GLY A 135 10.89 12.03 14.69
CA GLY A 135 11.48 13.23 15.31
C GLY A 135 10.61 14.49 15.37
N ASN A 136 10.40 15.13 14.22
CA ASN A 136 9.72 16.40 14.00
C ASN A 136 8.26 16.21 13.53
N GLY A 137 7.77 14.97 13.38
CA GLY A 137 6.39 14.68 12.98
C GLY A 137 6.14 13.19 12.69
N SER A 138 4.93 12.87 12.24
CA SER A 138 4.55 11.51 11.86
C SER A 138 4.18 11.46 10.38
N ILE A 139 4.61 10.41 9.68
CA ILE A 139 4.32 10.23 8.25
C ILE A 139 3.44 8.99 8.04
N LYS A 140 2.43 9.11 7.17
CA LYS A 140 1.66 7.98 6.66
C LYS A 140 2.44 7.33 5.51
N LEU A 141 2.76 6.05 5.64
CA LEU A 141 3.39 5.25 4.60
C LEU A 141 2.38 4.22 4.10
N GLU A 142 1.94 4.37 2.86
CA GLU A 142 1.12 3.36 2.20
C GLU A 142 1.97 2.12 1.91
N LEU A 143 1.43 0.96 2.26
CA LEU A 143 2.11 -0.31 2.03
C LEU A 143 1.74 -0.83 0.63
N PRO A 144 2.72 -1.36 -0.13
CA PRO A 144 2.43 -1.99 -1.41
C PRO A 144 1.58 -3.24 -1.18
N MET A 145 0.43 -3.33 -1.84
CA MET A 145 -0.48 -4.47 -1.77
C MET A 145 -0.44 -5.23 -3.10
N PRO A 146 0.59 -6.08 -3.32
CA PRO A 146 0.75 -6.82 -4.57
C PRO A 146 -0.49 -7.66 -4.88
N ASP A 147 -1.13 -7.47 -6.06
CA ASP A 147 -2.14 -8.45 -6.53
C ASP A 147 -1.37 -9.76 -6.83
N PRO A 148 -1.61 -10.85 -6.09
CA PRO A 148 -0.94 -12.12 -6.35
C PRO A 148 -1.22 -12.61 -7.78
N GLY A 149 -2.36 -12.21 -8.37
CA GLY A 149 -2.67 -12.48 -9.77
C GLY A 149 -1.70 -11.84 -10.77
N TYR A 150 -0.90 -10.85 -10.39
CA TYR A 150 0.08 -10.24 -11.30
C TYR A 150 1.18 -11.19 -11.77
N PHE A 151 1.55 -12.19 -10.97
CA PHE A 151 2.54 -13.18 -11.40
C PHE A 151 2.05 -14.02 -12.58
N GLU A 152 0.74 -14.26 -12.65
CA GLU A 152 0.10 -15.08 -13.70
C GLU A 152 -0.48 -14.23 -14.85
N LYS A 153 -1.09 -13.08 -14.53
CA LYS A 153 -1.80 -12.22 -15.49
C LYS A 153 -0.85 -11.37 -16.34
N ILE A 154 0.36 -11.06 -15.86
CA ILE A 154 1.32 -10.25 -16.63
C ILE A 154 2.03 -11.14 -17.65
N GLY A 155 1.59 -11.03 -18.90
CA GLY A 155 2.22 -11.71 -20.02
C GLY A 155 3.70 -11.32 -20.22
N LYS A 156 4.44 -12.16 -20.96
CA LYS A 156 5.88 -12.02 -21.21
C LYS A 156 6.32 -10.59 -21.62
N GLN A 157 5.51 -9.92 -22.43
CA GLN A 157 5.82 -8.56 -22.89
C GLN A 157 5.63 -7.49 -21.79
N GLY A 158 4.65 -7.68 -20.89
CA GLY A 158 4.49 -6.83 -19.71
C GLY A 158 5.69 -6.96 -18.77
N LYS A 159 6.14 -8.20 -18.51
CA LYS A 159 7.35 -8.47 -17.71
C LYS A 159 8.57 -7.76 -18.30
N LYS A 160 8.80 -7.89 -19.61
CA LYS A 160 9.90 -7.19 -20.32
C LYS A 160 9.79 -5.67 -20.21
N THR A 161 8.57 -5.12 -20.29
CA THR A 161 8.33 -3.68 -20.16
C THR A 161 8.70 -3.17 -18.78
N LEU A 162 8.28 -3.86 -17.71
CA LEU A 162 8.62 -3.51 -16.33
C LEU A 162 10.14 -3.59 -16.09
N SER A 163 10.78 -4.66 -16.54
CA SER A 163 12.24 -4.84 -16.43
C SER A 163 13.01 -3.74 -17.17
N TYR A 164 12.59 -3.38 -18.38
CA TYR A 164 13.21 -2.30 -19.16
C TYR A 164 13.13 -0.96 -18.42
N LEU A 165 11.94 -0.57 -17.95
CA LEU A 165 11.75 0.69 -17.24
C LEU A 165 12.60 0.77 -15.96
N MET A 166 12.70 -0.34 -15.22
CA MET A 166 13.57 -0.43 -14.04
C MET A 166 15.05 -0.25 -14.40
N GLN A 167 15.51 -0.83 -15.52
CA GLN A 167 16.88 -0.68 -15.98
C GLN A 167 17.19 0.76 -16.42
N GLU A 168 16.26 1.42 -17.11
CA GLU A 168 16.43 2.83 -17.49
C GLU A 168 16.39 3.76 -16.27
N GLU A 169 15.52 3.49 -15.29
CA GLU A 169 15.45 4.28 -14.05
C GLU A 169 16.76 4.20 -13.26
N LYS A 170 17.41 3.03 -13.20
CA LYS A 170 18.73 2.86 -12.57
C LYS A 170 19.86 3.63 -13.25
N LYS A 171 19.69 4.07 -14.50
CA LYS A 171 20.68 4.90 -15.21
C LYS A 171 20.54 6.38 -14.88
N LEU A 172 19.43 6.79 -14.25
CA LEU A 172 19.22 8.17 -13.84
C LEU A 172 20.09 8.50 -12.62
N LYS A 173 20.71 9.69 -12.65
CA LYS A 173 21.51 10.22 -11.52
C LYS A 173 20.63 10.85 -10.44
N ASP A 174 19.49 11.38 -10.87
CA ASP A 174 18.52 12.10 -10.04
C ASP A 174 17.23 11.27 -9.94
N PRO A 175 16.43 11.39 -8.87
CA PRO A 175 15.10 10.82 -8.81
C PRO A 175 14.26 11.16 -10.05
N ILE A 176 13.42 10.23 -10.51
CA ILE A 176 12.67 10.39 -11.76
C ILE A 176 11.74 11.61 -11.73
N GLU A 177 11.25 12.00 -10.55
CA GLU A 177 10.43 13.19 -10.30
C GLU A 177 11.19 14.50 -10.56
N GLN A 178 12.51 14.48 -10.42
CA GLN A 178 13.39 15.65 -10.56
C GLN A 178 14.03 15.72 -11.96
N CYS A 179 13.83 14.70 -12.79
CA CYS A 179 14.38 14.63 -14.13
C CYS A 179 13.57 15.48 -15.11
N SER A 180 14.28 16.18 -16.01
CA SER A 180 13.65 16.87 -17.14
C SER A 180 13.02 15.87 -18.12
N ASP A 181 11.97 16.30 -18.82
CA ASP A 181 11.27 15.46 -19.80
C ASP A 181 12.20 14.90 -20.90
N GLU A 182 13.25 15.63 -21.26
CA GLU A 182 14.26 15.16 -22.22
C GLU A 182 15.10 14.00 -21.68
N LYS A 183 15.50 14.03 -20.40
CA LYS A 183 16.17 12.90 -19.74
C LYS A 183 15.24 11.68 -19.68
N LEU A 184 13.93 11.90 -19.62
CA LEU A 184 12.92 10.84 -19.55
C LEU A 184 12.44 10.35 -20.92
N ARG A 185 13.15 10.70 -22.00
CA ARG A 185 12.86 10.19 -23.35
C ARG A 185 12.77 8.66 -23.43
N PRO A 186 13.61 7.85 -22.75
CA PRO A 186 13.48 6.37 -22.76
C PRO A 186 12.12 5.85 -22.23
N PHE A 187 11.44 6.63 -21.40
CA PHE A 187 10.19 6.28 -20.71
C PHE A 187 8.93 6.58 -21.52
N VAL A 188 9.08 6.98 -22.78
CA VAL A 188 7.96 7.28 -23.69
C VAL A 188 7.62 6.05 -24.53
N SER A 189 6.32 5.80 -24.74
CA SER A 189 5.79 4.62 -25.45
C SER A 189 6.53 4.28 -26.74
N LYS A 190 6.86 5.28 -27.58
CA LYS A 190 7.61 5.05 -28.83
C LYS A 190 8.99 4.44 -28.58
N ASN A 191 9.71 4.92 -27.58
CA ASN A 191 11.09 4.47 -27.31
C ASN A 191 11.11 3.14 -26.56
N ILE A 192 10.15 2.93 -25.66
CA ILE A 192 9.91 1.63 -25.04
C ILE A 192 9.61 0.59 -26.13
N ALA A 193 8.72 0.89 -27.08
CA ALA A 193 8.34 -0.01 -28.16
C ALA A 193 9.53 -0.37 -29.05
N ASN A 194 10.31 0.64 -29.45
CA ASN A 194 11.53 0.47 -30.23
C ASN A 194 12.55 -0.42 -29.51
N HIS A 195 12.80 -0.18 -28.21
CA HIS A 195 13.74 -1.00 -27.45
C HIS A 195 13.29 -2.45 -27.33
N LEU A 196 11.99 -2.66 -27.13
CA LEU A 196 11.41 -4.00 -26.99
C LEU A 196 11.18 -4.72 -28.33
N GLY A 197 11.51 -4.09 -29.47
CA GLY A 197 11.31 -4.66 -30.79
C GLY A 197 9.84 -4.89 -31.17
N VAL A 198 8.93 -4.05 -30.66
CA VAL A 198 7.48 -4.15 -30.94
C VAL A 198 6.93 -2.83 -31.48
N THR A 199 5.74 -2.89 -32.07
CA THR A 199 5.08 -1.66 -32.55
C THR A 199 4.47 -0.87 -31.39
N PRO A 200 4.34 0.47 -31.50
CA PRO A 200 3.60 1.26 -30.52
C PRO A 200 2.15 0.80 -30.32
N GLN A 201 1.50 0.29 -31.37
CA GLN A 201 0.14 -0.26 -31.34
C GLN A 201 0.07 -1.52 -30.46
N THR A 202 1.07 -2.38 -30.52
CA THR A 202 1.19 -3.57 -29.67
C THR A 202 1.49 -3.20 -28.21
N LEU A 203 2.33 -2.19 -27.98
CA LEU A 203 2.77 -1.81 -26.64
C LEU A 203 1.69 -1.03 -25.86
N THR A 204 0.93 -0.17 -26.53
CA THR A 204 0.00 0.76 -25.85
C THR A 204 -1.05 0.04 -24.97
N PRO A 205 -1.72 -1.04 -25.42
CA PRO A 205 -2.63 -1.80 -24.57
C PRO A 205 -1.93 -2.35 -23.32
N ILE A 206 -0.69 -2.85 -23.45
CA ILE A 206 0.08 -3.39 -22.33
C ILE A 206 0.36 -2.30 -21.29
N LEU A 207 0.80 -1.12 -21.72
CA LEU A 207 1.05 0.01 -20.82
C LEU A 207 -0.21 0.44 -20.09
N LYS A 208 -1.37 0.44 -20.78
CA LYS A 208 -2.67 0.73 -20.16
C LYS A 208 -3.09 -0.33 -19.15
N THR A 209 -2.90 -1.62 -19.46
CA THR A 209 -3.18 -2.70 -18.51
C THR A 209 -2.30 -2.57 -17.27
N LEU A 210 -1.00 -2.33 -17.44
CA LEU A 210 -0.07 -2.16 -16.32
C LEU A 210 -0.38 -0.91 -15.48
N GLU A 211 -0.86 0.17 -16.10
CA GLU A 211 -1.34 1.37 -15.40
C GLU A 211 -2.65 1.12 -14.64
N PHE A 212 -3.60 0.43 -15.26
CA PHE A 212 -4.85 0.03 -14.61
C PHE A 212 -4.58 -0.90 -13.42
N SER A 213 -3.57 -1.75 -13.54
CA SER A 213 -3.06 -2.61 -12.46
C SER A 213 -2.21 -1.86 -11.41
N GLY A 214 -2.06 -0.53 -11.51
CA GLY A 214 -1.31 0.25 -10.52
C GLY A 214 0.21 0.02 -10.52
N LEU A 215 0.75 -0.73 -11.50
CA LEU A 215 2.20 -1.01 -11.62
C LEU A 215 2.93 0.11 -12.38
N LEU A 216 2.19 0.86 -13.19
CA LEU A 216 2.68 2.06 -13.86
C LEU A 216 1.83 3.26 -13.47
N SER A 217 2.47 4.42 -13.49
CA SER A 217 1.77 5.71 -13.55
C SER A 217 2.29 6.51 -14.74
N GLY A 218 1.43 7.31 -15.34
CA GLY A 218 1.80 8.17 -16.45
C GLY A 218 1.60 9.65 -16.14
N ARG A 219 2.59 10.47 -16.53
CA ARG A 219 2.46 11.94 -16.52
C ARG A 219 2.52 12.51 -17.93
N LYS A 220 1.84 13.63 -18.15
CA LYS A 220 2.03 14.42 -19.38
C LYS A 220 3.41 15.07 -19.33
N GLY A 221 4.08 15.08 -20.48
CA GLY A 221 5.36 15.73 -20.68
C GLY A 221 5.50 16.23 -22.10
N SER A 222 6.66 16.81 -22.40
CA SER A 222 6.94 17.43 -23.68
C SER A 222 8.40 17.21 -24.09
N ILE A 223 8.60 16.62 -25.27
CA ILE A 223 9.93 16.31 -25.81
C ILE A 223 10.13 16.99 -27.17
N LYS A 224 11.31 17.54 -27.43
CA LYS A 224 11.71 18.13 -28.71
C LYS A 224 11.71 17.07 -29.82
N ARG A 225 11.01 17.34 -30.92
CA ARG A 225 11.20 16.58 -32.18
C ARG A 225 12.59 16.90 -32.75
N GLY A 226 13.22 15.93 -33.41
CA GLY A 226 14.50 16.15 -34.08
C GLY A 226 14.47 17.31 -35.08
N GLU A 227 15.63 17.88 -35.37
CA GLU A 227 15.82 18.94 -36.37
C GLU A 227 15.39 18.48 -37.78
N PRO A 228 14.96 19.39 -38.69
CA PRO A 228 15.18 20.85 -38.70
C PRO A 228 13.98 21.72 -38.26
N ALA A 229 12.83 21.12 -37.94
CA ALA A 229 11.60 21.84 -37.58
C ALA A 229 11.06 21.41 -36.19
N GLY A 230 11.97 21.27 -35.22
CA GLY A 230 11.76 20.54 -33.97
C GLY A 230 10.86 21.21 -32.94
N GLY A 231 9.56 21.34 -33.22
CA GLY A 231 8.56 21.69 -32.22
C GLY A 231 8.53 20.67 -31.06
N LYS A 232 8.11 21.13 -29.88
CA LYS A 232 7.84 20.27 -28.74
C LYS A 232 6.60 19.42 -29.00
N SER A 233 6.70 18.10 -28.82
CA SER A 233 5.57 17.18 -28.93
C SER A 233 5.10 16.79 -27.53
N GLY A 234 3.80 16.92 -27.27
CA GLY A 234 3.19 16.34 -26.08
C GLY A 234 3.35 14.82 -26.09
N VAL A 235 3.79 14.26 -24.97
CA VAL A 235 4.01 12.82 -24.78
C VAL A 235 3.48 12.38 -23.41
N LYS A 236 3.20 11.08 -23.28
CA LYS A 236 3.00 10.44 -21.98
C LYS A 236 4.30 9.77 -21.55
N ILE A 237 4.79 10.15 -20.38
CA ILE A 237 6.00 9.59 -19.74
C ILE A 237 5.52 8.59 -18.70
N TRP A 238 5.96 7.34 -18.85
CA TRP A 238 5.59 6.23 -17.98
C TRP A 238 6.63 6.02 -16.90
N ARG A 239 6.22 5.81 -15.66
CA ARG A 239 7.12 5.42 -14.57
C ARG A 239 6.56 4.24 -13.81
N LEU A 240 7.45 3.46 -13.21
CA LEU A 240 7.08 2.43 -12.27
C LEU A 240 6.54 3.08 -11.00
N THR A 241 5.45 2.54 -10.48
CA THR A 241 5.07 2.76 -9.08
C THR A 241 5.99 1.96 -8.15
N ASP A 242 5.93 2.16 -6.85
CA ASP A 242 6.71 1.35 -5.90
C ASP A 242 6.38 -0.14 -6.02
N GLU A 243 5.10 -0.46 -6.23
CA GLU A 243 4.68 -1.83 -6.52
C GLU A 243 5.26 -2.33 -7.86
N GLY A 244 5.16 -1.52 -8.93
CA GLY A 244 5.78 -1.84 -10.22
C GLY A 244 7.27 -2.12 -10.12
N LYS A 245 7.98 -1.40 -9.24
CA LYS A 245 9.41 -1.61 -8.96
C LYS A 245 9.68 -2.96 -8.32
N ILE A 246 8.85 -3.38 -7.35
CA ILE A 246 8.96 -4.69 -6.70
C ILE A 246 8.80 -5.81 -7.74
N TYR A 247 7.76 -5.75 -8.58
CA TYR A 247 7.54 -6.76 -9.63
C TYR A 247 8.63 -6.74 -10.70
N ALA A 248 9.06 -5.56 -11.16
CA ALA A 248 10.16 -5.44 -12.10
C ALA A 248 11.46 -6.08 -11.56
N ALA A 249 11.76 -5.90 -10.26
CA ALA A 249 12.91 -6.52 -9.62
C ALA A 249 12.81 -8.05 -9.59
N TYR A 250 11.62 -8.59 -9.33
CA TYR A 250 11.36 -10.04 -9.37
C TYR A 250 11.58 -10.60 -10.79
N PHE A 251 10.92 -10.04 -11.81
CA PHE A 251 11.03 -10.53 -13.19
C PHE A 251 12.42 -10.33 -13.80
N SER A 252 13.20 -9.37 -13.30
CA SER A 252 14.59 -9.19 -13.72
C SER A 252 15.51 -10.33 -13.28
N LYS A 253 15.10 -11.14 -12.28
CA LYS A 253 15.83 -12.35 -11.87
C LYS A 253 15.47 -13.58 -12.70
N GLU A 254 14.25 -13.67 -13.22
CA GLU A 254 13.82 -14.80 -14.09
C GLU A 254 14.58 -14.86 -15.44
N ASN A 255 15.22 -13.76 -15.86
CA ASN A 255 15.98 -13.68 -17.11
C ASN A 255 17.51 -13.83 -16.92
N ARG A 256 17.96 -14.30 -15.74
CA ARG A 256 19.35 -14.75 -15.50
C ARG A 256 19.40 -16.27 -15.54
#